data_AF-A0A6A6LYB0-F1
#
_entry.id   AF-A0A6A6LYB0-F1
#
_cell.length_a   1.000
_cell.length_b   1.000
_cell.length_c   1.000
_cell.angle_alpha   90.00
_cell.angle_beta   90.00
_cell.angle_gamma   90.00
#
_symmetry.space_group_name_H-M   'P 1'
#
loop_
_entity.id
_entity.type
_entity.pdbx_description
1 polymer ?
#
loop_
_entity_poly.entity_id
_entity_poly.type
_entity_poly.pdbx_seq_one_letter_code
_entity_poly.pdbx_strand_id
1 'polypeptide(L)'
;MKNAGDAQAKDNLERILECLDKERCTEFQDCITWARLKFEDYFVNRVKQLTFTFPEDATTSNGTPFWSAPKRFPLPLQFSTDDVSHLHFIMAASFLRAEIFGIPVPDWVKSPKKLADAVSNVIVPNFQPKEDVKIETDEKATNIPPPSVDDALVIDELIMKLENCQQQLLPGFRMNPIQFEKDDDTNYHMDLIAGLANMRARNYGIPEVDKLKAKFIAKDHPSNSNLHCFGNWPEPVPPKVIKHQDMSWEVGKAELPPYRRHLDVVVACEDDEDNDIDIPQISIYFR
;
A
#
# COMPACT_ATOMS: atom_id res chain seq x y z
N MET A 1 21.74 6.33 26.69
CA MET A 1 21.40 5.04 26.07
C MET A 1 20.29 5.33 25.08
N LYS A 2 20.58 5.29 23.78
CA LYS A 2 19.63 5.57 22.68
C LYS A 2 19.20 4.22 22.11
N ASN A 3 17.90 3.93 22.14
CA ASN A 3 17.36 2.60 21.89
C ASN A 3 16.72 2.54 20.49
N ALA A 4 16.58 1.33 19.92
CA ALA A 4 15.83 1.08 18.68
C ALA A 4 14.38 1.62 18.65
N GLY A 5 13.86 2.07 19.80
CA GLY A 5 12.59 2.78 19.91
C GLY A 5 12.57 4.15 19.21
N ASP A 6 13.71 4.84 19.07
CA ASP A 6 13.77 6.20 18.53
C ASP A 6 13.51 6.23 17.01
N ALA A 7 14.12 5.31 16.25
CA ALA A 7 13.89 5.20 14.79
C ALA A 7 12.45 4.79 14.46
N GLN A 8 11.89 3.85 15.21
CA GLN A 8 10.49 3.46 15.05
C GLN A 8 9.52 4.60 15.45
N ALA A 9 9.87 5.40 16.46
CA ALA A 9 9.07 6.57 16.85
C ALA A 9 9.06 7.64 15.75
N LYS A 10 10.21 7.91 15.12
CA LYS A 10 10.33 8.84 13.99
C LYS A 10 9.41 8.45 12.83
N ASP A 11 9.49 7.21 12.34
CA ASP A 11 8.62 6.73 11.26
C ASP A 11 7.12 6.87 11.60
N ASN A 12 6.75 6.50 12.83
CA ASN A 12 5.37 6.67 13.28
C ASN A 12 4.93 8.14 13.26
N LEU A 13 5.78 9.07 13.71
CA LEU A 13 5.47 10.49 13.74
C LEU A 13 5.35 11.08 12.32
N GLU A 14 6.24 10.72 11.41
CA GLU A 14 6.19 11.13 10.01
C GLU A 14 4.88 10.69 9.35
N ARG A 15 4.45 9.45 9.60
CA ARG A 15 3.20 8.90 9.07
C ARG A 15 1.96 9.56 9.63
N ILE A 16 1.96 9.86 10.93
CA ILE A 16 0.86 10.58 11.57
C ILE A 16 0.74 11.99 10.95
N LEU A 17 1.87 12.68 10.80
CA LEU A 17 1.91 14.00 10.17
C LEU A 17 1.46 13.95 8.71
N GLU A 18 1.95 13.00 7.92
CA GLU A 18 1.50 12.82 6.55
C GLU A 18 -0.03 12.64 6.49
N CYS A 19 -0.59 11.82 7.37
CA CYS A 19 -2.04 11.56 7.40
C CYS A 19 -2.87 12.76 7.91
N LEU A 20 -2.38 13.51 8.89
CA LEU A 20 -3.14 14.58 9.57
C LEU A 20 -2.90 15.97 8.99
N ASP A 21 -1.82 16.17 8.24
CA ASP A 21 -1.44 17.44 7.63
C ASP A 21 -1.59 17.37 6.11
N LYS A 22 -0.69 16.65 5.45
CA LYS A 22 -0.59 16.62 3.97
C LYS A 22 -1.76 15.92 3.29
N GLU A 23 -2.21 14.80 3.85
CA GLU A 23 -3.22 13.92 3.28
C GLU A 23 -4.56 14.01 4.04
N ARG A 24 -4.76 15.08 4.82
CA ARG A 24 -5.99 15.28 5.57
C ARG A 24 -7.16 15.49 4.62
N CYS A 25 -8.24 14.75 4.82
CA CYS A 25 -9.48 14.93 4.08
C CYS A 25 -10.49 15.73 4.92
N THR A 26 -11.20 16.65 4.28
CA THR A 26 -12.29 17.45 4.89
C THR A 26 -13.62 17.26 4.17
N GLU A 27 -13.58 16.93 2.88
CA GLU A 27 -14.74 16.55 2.09
C GLU A 27 -14.46 15.30 1.24
N PHE A 28 -15.50 14.74 0.63
CA PHE A 28 -15.36 13.51 -0.14
C PHE A 28 -14.47 13.69 -1.40
N GLN A 29 -14.40 14.89 -1.97
CA GLN A 29 -13.50 15.20 -3.08
C GLN A 29 -12.03 15.09 -2.67
N ASP A 30 -11.69 15.39 -1.42
CA ASP A 30 -10.33 15.17 -0.89
C ASP A 30 -10.02 13.66 -0.83
N CYS A 31 -11.00 12.82 -0.46
CA CYS A 31 -10.85 11.37 -0.46
C CYS A 31 -10.64 10.81 -1.89
N ILE A 32 -11.30 11.39 -2.89
CA ILE A 32 -11.08 11.07 -4.32
C ILE A 32 -9.68 11.47 -4.75
N THR A 33 -9.26 12.69 -4.41
CA THR A 33 -7.92 13.20 -4.70
C THR A 33 -6.85 12.30 -4.07
N TRP A 34 -7.01 11.96 -2.79
CA TRP A 34 -6.12 11.04 -2.07
C TRP A 34 -6.01 9.69 -2.78
N ALA A 35 -7.15 9.05 -3.10
CA ALA A 35 -7.16 7.75 -3.78
C ALA A 35 -6.49 7.81 -5.16
N ARG A 36 -6.72 8.87 -5.94
CA ARG A 36 -6.11 9.06 -7.27
C ARG A 36 -4.61 9.27 -7.19
N LEU A 37 -4.13 10.00 -6.19
CA LEU A 37 -2.70 10.18 -5.95
C LEU A 37 -2.05 8.89 -5.42
N LYS A 38 -2.75 8.09 -4.60
CA LYS A 38 -2.28 6.77 -4.19
C LYS A 38 -2.18 5.78 -5.35
N PHE A 39 -3.13 5.80 -6.29
CA PHE A 39 -3.03 5.03 -7.52
C PHE A 39 -1.76 5.42 -8.30
N GLU A 40 -1.53 6.72 -8.48
CA GLU A 40 -0.34 7.23 -9.18
C GLU A 40 0.94 6.79 -8.47
N ASP A 41 1.00 6.92 -7.13
CA ASP A 41 2.18 6.52 -6.37
C ASP A 41 2.49 5.02 -6.56
N TYR A 42 1.52 4.14 -6.28
CA TYR A 42 1.76 2.70 -6.20
C TYR A 42 1.97 2.03 -7.54
N PHE A 43 1.14 2.34 -8.52
CA PHE A 43 1.09 1.58 -9.76
C PHE A 43 1.82 2.27 -10.91
N VAL A 44 2.24 3.53 -10.69
CA VAL A 44 2.90 4.34 -11.72
C VAL A 44 4.26 4.83 -11.25
N ASN A 45 4.35 5.68 -10.22
CA ASN A 45 5.57 6.35 -9.82
C ASN A 45 6.60 5.39 -9.23
N ARG A 46 6.21 4.51 -8.31
CA ARG A 46 7.11 3.50 -7.73
C ARG A 46 7.60 2.51 -8.77
N VAL A 47 6.74 2.17 -9.73
CA VAL A 47 7.12 1.30 -10.85
C VAL A 47 8.11 2.02 -11.77
N LYS A 48 7.84 3.27 -12.14
CA LYS A 48 8.77 4.12 -12.89
C LYS A 48 10.13 4.25 -12.19
N GLN A 49 10.14 4.45 -10.87
CA GLN A 49 11.37 4.51 -10.07
C GLN A 49 12.11 3.18 -10.11
N LEU A 50 11.41 2.05 -9.92
CA LEU A 50 12.00 0.72 -9.97
C LEU A 50 12.63 0.42 -11.33
N THR A 51 11.93 0.72 -12.42
CA THR A 51 12.43 0.51 -13.80
C THR A 51 13.51 1.50 -14.19
N PHE A 52 13.57 2.67 -13.54
CA PHE A 52 14.67 3.63 -13.71
C PHE A 52 15.93 3.12 -13.01
N THR A 53 15.80 2.60 -11.79
CA THR A 53 16.92 2.02 -11.04
C THR A 53 17.42 0.71 -11.65
N PHE A 54 16.51 -0.14 -12.14
CA PHE A 54 16.82 -1.38 -12.85
C PHE A 54 16.13 -1.41 -14.22
N PRO A 55 16.77 -0.85 -15.26
CA PRO A 55 16.28 -0.92 -16.63
C PRO A 55 16.03 -2.36 -17.10
N GLU A 56 15.24 -2.53 -18.16
CA GLU A 56 14.86 -3.85 -18.68
C GLU A 56 16.07 -4.70 -19.10
N ASP A 57 17.12 -4.05 -19.61
CA ASP A 57 18.39 -4.66 -20.02
C ASP A 57 19.42 -4.75 -18.88
N ALA A 58 19.03 -4.43 -17.63
CA ALA A 58 19.93 -4.50 -16.48
C ALA A 58 20.49 -5.92 -16.30
N THR A 59 21.79 -6.00 -16.01
CA THR A 59 22.49 -7.26 -15.74
C THR A 59 23.03 -7.30 -14.31
N THR A 60 23.06 -8.48 -13.70
CA THR A 60 23.72 -8.71 -12.41
C THR A 60 25.24 -8.62 -12.56
N SER A 61 25.97 -8.58 -11.43
CA SER A 61 27.45 -8.62 -11.42
C SER A 61 28.04 -9.86 -12.11
N ASN A 62 27.25 -10.93 -12.23
CA ASN A 62 27.65 -12.17 -12.90
C ASN A 62 27.30 -12.17 -14.41
N GLY A 63 26.78 -11.06 -14.95
CA GLY A 63 26.44 -10.90 -16.37
C GLY A 63 25.11 -11.55 -16.80
N THR A 64 24.31 -12.07 -15.86
CA THR A 64 22.97 -12.60 -16.16
C THR A 64 21.93 -11.47 -16.15
N PRO A 65 20.85 -11.55 -16.95
CA PRO A 65 19.76 -10.57 -16.88
C PRO A 65 19.18 -10.47 -15.48
N PHE A 66 19.05 -9.25 -14.97
CA PHE A 66 18.44 -8.96 -13.67
C PHE A 66 16.97 -9.38 -13.66
N TRP A 67 16.26 -9.10 -14.75
CA TRP A 67 14.88 -9.51 -15.01
C TRP A 67 14.85 -10.86 -15.71
N SER A 68 15.08 -11.91 -14.94
CA SER A 68 14.91 -13.29 -15.38
C SER A 68 14.09 -14.05 -14.34
N ALA A 69 13.38 -15.10 -14.77
CA ALA A 69 12.54 -15.89 -13.89
C ALA A 69 13.29 -16.25 -12.59
N PRO A 70 12.68 -16.00 -11.40
CA PRO A 70 11.27 -15.67 -11.17
C PRO A 70 10.88 -14.17 -11.34
N LYS A 71 11.84 -13.27 -11.56
CA LYS A 71 11.61 -11.81 -11.58
C LYS A 71 11.07 -11.35 -12.94
N ARG A 72 9.84 -10.81 -12.94
CA ARG A 72 9.21 -10.20 -14.12
C ARG A 72 9.47 -8.69 -14.16
N PHE A 73 9.76 -8.16 -15.35
CA PHE A 73 9.90 -6.71 -15.54
C PHE A 73 8.51 -6.03 -15.41
N PRO A 74 8.35 -5.04 -14.52
CA PRO A 74 7.08 -4.35 -14.35
C PRO A 74 6.90 -3.20 -15.34
N LEU A 75 5.66 -2.96 -15.75
CA LEU A 75 5.25 -1.81 -16.53
C LEU A 75 4.35 -0.87 -15.70
N PRO A 76 4.62 0.45 -15.69
CA PRO A 76 3.77 1.39 -14.96
C PRO A 76 2.39 1.44 -15.61
N LEU A 77 1.33 1.46 -14.79
CA LEU A 77 -0.03 1.59 -15.30
C LEU A 77 -0.28 2.99 -15.87
N GLN A 78 -1.23 3.07 -16.78
CA GLN A 78 -1.82 4.33 -17.21
C GLN A 78 -3.24 4.41 -16.65
N PHE A 79 -3.46 5.33 -15.71
CA PHE A 79 -4.80 5.55 -15.18
C PHE A 79 -5.75 5.99 -16.30
N SER A 80 -6.98 5.45 -16.28
CA SER A 80 -8.04 5.80 -17.21
C SER A 80 -9.37 5.68 -16.48
N THR A 81 -10.26 6.65 -16.69
CA THR A 81 -11.63 6.62 -16.17
C THR A 81 -12.55 5.74 -17.03
N ASP A 82 -12.13 5.33 -18.22
CA ASP A 82 -12.85 4.33 -19.02
C ASP A 82 -12.60 2.90 -18.53
N ASP A 83 -11.54 2.71 -17.73
CA ASP A 83 -11.25 1.43 -17.09
C ASP A 83 -12.05 1.32 -15.79
N VAL A 84 -13.01 0.38 -15.80
CA VAL A 84 -13.91 0.14 -14.67
C VAL A 84 -13.15 -0.33 -13.42
N SER A 85 -12.10 -1.14 -13.57
CA SER A 85 -11.30 -1.63 -12.43
C SER A 85 -10.51 -0.48 -11.80
N HIS A 86 -10.01 0.47 -12.59
CA HIS A 86 -9.39 1.69 -12.07
C HIS A 86 -10.38 2.53 -11.27
N LEU A 87 -11.59 2.77 -11.81
CA LEU A 87 -12.63 3.52 -11.09
C LEU A 87 -13.09 2.82 -9.81
N HIS A 88 -13.24 1.49 -9.82
CA HIS A 88 -13.60 0.73 -8.63
C HIS A 88 -12.54 0.82 -7.53
N PHE A 89 -11.25 0.77 -7.88
CA PHE A 89 -10.16 1.01 -6.93
C PHE A 89 -10.29 2.39 -6.28
N ILE A 90 -10.47 3.44 -7.09
CA ILE A 90 -10.60 4.81 -6.59
C ILE A 90 -11.84 4.93 -5.68
N MET A 91 -12.96 4.37 -6.10
CA MET A 91 -14.19 4.34 -5.31
C MET A 91 -13.94 3.71 -3.94
N ALA A 92 -13.50 2.45 -3.89
CA ALA A 92 -13.29 1.72 -2.63
C ALA A 92 -12.30 2.46 -1.71
N ALA A 93 -11.18 2.94 -2.26
CA ALA A 93 -10.20 3.71 -1.51
C ALA A 93 -10.78 5.01 -0.93
N SER A 94 -11.60 5.74 -1.69
CA SER A 94 -12.23 6.98 -1.24
C SER A 94 -13.31 6.75 -0.19
N PHE A 95 -14.12 5.71 -0.31
CA PHE A 95 -15.13 5.34 0.70
C PHE A 95 -14.48 5.03 2.04
N LEU A 96 -13.44 4.19 2.03
CA LEU A 96 -12.69 3.84 3.23
C LEU A 96 -11.97 5.05 3.83
N ARG A 97 -11.39 5.93 2.99
CA ARG A 97 -10.80 7.18 3.47
C ARG A 97 -11.85 8.10 4.11
N ALA A 98 -13.04 8.18 3.54
CA ALA A 98 -14.13 8.98 4.10
C ALA A 98 -14.57 8.44 5.47
N GLU A 99 -14.70 7.12 5.62
CA GLU A 99 -15.02 6.48 6.91
C GLU A 99 -13.97 6.84 7.98
N ILE A 100 -12.68 6.72 7.64
CA ILE A 100 -11.56 7.06 8.54
C ILE A 100 -11.68 8.48 9.08
N PHE A 101 -12.07 9.44 8.26
CA PHE A 101 -12.20 10.85 8.66
C PHE A 101 -13.60 11.24 9.13
N GLY A 102 -14.56 10.30 9.15
CA GLY A 102 -15.96 10.58 9.48
C GLY A 102 -16.64 11.52 8.47
N ILE A 103 -16.21 11.49 7.21
CA ILE A 103 -16.72 12.35 6.14
C ILE A 103 -17.99 11.70 5.55
N PRO A 104 -19.09 12.44 5.43
CA PRO A 104 -20.31 11.91 4.80
C PRO A 104 -20.06 11.63 3.32
N VAL A 105 -20.49 10.46 2.85
CA VAL A 105 -20.40 10.09 1.43
C VAL A 105 -21.63 10.61 0.68
N PRO A 106 -21.47 11.50 -0.32
CA PRO A 106 -22.59 12.00 -1.09
C PRO A 106 -23.22 10.93 -2.00
N ASP A 107 -24.54 10.97 -2.18
CA ASP A 107 -25.26 10.02 -3.04
C ASP A 107 -24.82 10.05 -4.51
N TRP A 108 -24.32 11.20 -4.99
CA TRP A 108 -23.88 11.35 -6.37
C TRP A 108 -22.71 10.44 -6.73
N VAL A 109 -21.91 10.01 -5.75
CA VAL A 109 -20.73 9.14 -5.92
C VAL A 109 -21.12 7.76 -6.46
N LYS A 110 -22.36 7.32 -6.20
CA LYS A 110 -22.92 6.07 -6.74
C LYS A 110 -23.09 6.10 -8.26
N SER A 111 -23.03 7.28 -8.89
CA SER A 111 -23.07 7.43 -10.33
C SER A 111 -21.65 7.29 -10.91
N PRO A 112 -21.34 6.24 -11.70
CA PRO A 112 -20.01 6.04 -12.27
C PRO A 112 -19.54 7.24 -13.09
N LYS A 113 -20.46 7.89 -13.83
CA LYS A 113 -20.16 9.08 -14.62
C LYS A 113 -19.72 10.26 -13.76
N LYS A 114 -20.47 10.57 -12.69
CA LYS A 114 -20.11 11.69 -11.80
C LYS A 114 -18.82 11.42 -11.03
N LEU A 115 -18.59 10.16 -10.63
CA LEU A 115 -17.33 9.75 -10.04
C LEU A 115 -16.17 9.93 -11.04
N ALA A 116 -16.32 9.45 -12.28
CA ALA A 116 -15.31 9.63 -13.33
C ALA A 116 -15.00 11.11 -13.60
N ASP A 117 -16.02 11.96 -13.67
CA ASP A 117 -15.86 13.41 -13.82
C ASP A 117 -15.06 14.00 -12.63
N ALA A 118 -15.43 13.64 -11.40
CA ALA A 118 -14.75 14.10 -10.18
C ALA A 118 -13.29 13.64 -10.12
N VAL A 119 -13.00 12.41 -10.56
CA VAL A 119 -11.64 11.84 -10.61
C VAL A 119 -10.80 12.52 -11.70
N SER A 120 -11.40 12.83 -12.85
CA SER A 120 -10.70 13.49 -13.98
C SER A 120 -10.25 14.90 -13.64
N ASN A 121 -10.91 15.56 -12.69
CA ASN A 121 -10.53 16.90 -12.22
C ASN A 121 -9.35 16.90 -11.23
N VAL A 122 -8.88 15.73 -10.79
CA VAL A 122 -7.74 15.64 -9.87
C VAL A 122 -6.44 15.99 -10.61
N ILE A 123 -5.72 16.97 -10.09
CA ILE A 123 -4.40 17.35 -10.60
C ILE A 123 -3.36 16.34 -10.08
N VAL A 124 -2.75 15.60 -10.99
CA VAL A 124 -1.72 14.60 -10.67
C VAL A 124 -0.34 15.17 -11.00
N PRO A 125 0.57 15.31 -10.02
CA PRO A 125 1.93 15.77 -10.27
C PRO A 125 2.70 14.82 -11.17
N ASN A 126 3.53 15.38 -12.06
CA ASN A 126 4.42 14.57 -12.89
C ASN A 126 5.52 13.92 -12.05
N PHE A 127 5.78 12.65 -12.32
CA PHE A 127 6.91 11.92 -11.73
C PHE A 127 8.26 12.44 -12.21
N GLN A 128 9.22 12.53 -11.29
CA GLN A 128 10.63 12.76 -11.59
C GLN A 128 11.47 11.65 -10.92
N PRO A 129 12.25 10.88 -11.69
CA PRO A 129 13.09 9.83 -11.13
C PRO A 129 14.18 10.42 -10.25
N LYS A 130 14.54 9.68 -9.21
CA LYS A 130 15.64 10.00 -8.30
C LYS A 130 16.83 9.07 -8.59
N GLU A 131 18.03 9.64 -8.70
CA GLU A 131 19.25 8.91 -9.10
C GLU A 131 19.86 8.07 -7.96
N ASP A 132 19.66 8.44 -6.69
CA ASP A 132 20.31 7.81 -5.52
C ASP A 132 19.37 6.92 -4.68
N VAL A 133 18.29 6.40 -5.27
CA VAL A 133 17.37 5.50 -4.54
C VAL A 133 18.00 4.13 -4.39
N LYS A 134 18.29 3.74 -3.15
CA LYS A 134 18.76 2.38 -2.81
C LYS A 134 17.56 1.45 -2.66
N ILE A 135 17.25 0.73 -3.73
CA ILE A 135 16.26 -0.35 -3.68
C ILE A 135 17.00 -1.62 -3.24
N GLU A 136 16.59 -2.19 -2.12
CA GLU A 136 17.20 -3.40 -1.58
C GLU A 136 16.80 -4.63 -2.39
N THR A 137 17.80 -5.29 -2.98
CA THR A 137 17.60 -6.50 -3.78
C THR A 137 17.96 -7.78 -3.03
N ASP A 138 18.48 -7.67 -1.80
CA ASP A 138 18.90 -8.80 -0.96
C ASP A 138 17.90 -9.03 0.17
N GLU A 139 17.26 -10.20 0.18
CA GLU A 139 16.23 -10.62 1.12
C GLU A 139 16.73 -10.77 2.57
N LYS A 140 18.05 -10.82 2.80
CA LYS A 140 18.67 -10.95 4.14
C LYS A 140 19.15 -9.62 4.71
N ALA A 141 19.04 -8.53 3.97
CA ALA A 141 19.42 -7.22 4.46
C ALA A 141 18.44 -6.76 5.54
N THR A 142 18.88 -6.77 6.81
CA THR A 142 18.20 -6.02 7.88
C THR A 142 18.75 -4.61 7.90
N ASN A 143 18.30 -3.78 6.96
CA ASN A 143 18.64 -2.35 6.98
C ASN A 143 17.67 -1.61 7.91
N ILE A 144 17.89 -1.80 9.21
CA ILE A 144 17.55 -0.76 10.18
C ILE A 144 18.83 0.07 10.30
N PRO A 145 18.89 1.29 9.72
CA PRO A 145 20.03 2.16 9.93
C PRO A 145 20.24 2.33 11.44
N PRO A 146 21.48 2.25 11.94
CA PRO A 146 21.74 2.46 13.36
C PRO A 146 21.24 3.85 13.76
N PRO A 147 20.57 3.99 14.92
CA PRO A 147 20.02 5.27 15.36
C PRO A 147 21.13 6.32 15.42
N SER A 148 20.92 7.42 14.72
CA SER A 148 21.89 8.51 14.62
C SER A 148 21.62 9.57 15.69
N VAL A 149 22.60 10.46 15.93
CA VAL A 149 22.41 11.59 16.86
C VAL A 149 21.37 12.59 16.31
N ASP A 150 21.22 12.63 14.99
CA ASP A 150 20.31 13.51 14.26
C ASP A 150 18.83 13.11 14.46
N ASP A 151 18.53 11.82 14.64
CA ASP A 151 17.16 11.33 14.78
C ASP A 151 16.42 11.91 15.99
N ALA A 152 17.13 12.21 17.08
CA ALA A 152 16.51 12.83 18.26
C ALA A 152 16.03 14.26 17.98
N LEU A 153 16.82 15.06 17.26
CA LEU A 153 16.45 16.42 16.88
C LEU A 153 15.29 16.41 15.88
N VAL A 154 15.32 15.48 14.92
CA VAL A 154 14.23 15.30 13.94
C VAL A 154 12.93 14.89 14.65
N ILE A 155 12.99 13.99 15.64
CA ILE A 155 11.82 13.61 16.43
C ILE A 155 11.22 14.82 17.15
N ASP A 156 12.05 15.65 17.79
CA ASP A 156 11.57 16.86 18.47
C ASP A 156 10.90 17.83 17.48
N GLU A 157 11.47 18.02 16.29
CA GLU A 157 10.85 18.82 15.22
C GLU A 157 9.51 18.24 14.73
N LEU A 158 9.42 16.92 14.57
CA LEU A 158 8.18 16.24 14.18
C LEU A 158 7.10 16.39 15.26
N ILE A 159 7.48 16.30 16.54
CA ILE A 159 6.56 16.55 17.66
C ILE A 159 6.04 17.98 17.60
N MET A 160 6.90 18.98 17.41
CA MET A 160 6.49 20.38 17.28
C MET A 160 5.52 20.60 16.11
N LYS A 161 5.78 19.98 14.95
CA LYS A 161 4.86 20.03 13.80
C LYS A 161 3.52 19.38 14.13
N LEU A 162 3.52 18.28 14.87
CA LEU A 162 2.31 17.55 15.23
C LEU A 162 1.45 18.35 16.22
N GLU A 163 2.08 19.01 17.21
CA GLU A 163 1.40 19.92 18.14
C GLU A 163 0.74 21.09 17.38
N ASN A 164 1.44 21.68 16.40
CA ASN A 164 0.85 22.72 15.55
C ASN A 164 -0.32 22.20 14.71
N CYS A 165 -0.21 21.00 14.14
CA CYS A 165 -1.32 20.36 13.42
C CYS A 165 -2.52 20.14 14.34
N GLN A 166 -2.28 19.68 15.58
CA GLN A 166 -3.34 19.46 16.56
C GLN A 166 -4.15 20.74 16.85
N GLN A 167 -3.50 21.91 16.89
CA GLN A 167 -4.18 23.19 17.09
C GLN A 167 -5.11 23.59 15.94
N GLN A 168 -4.87 23.05 14.73
CA GLN A 168 -5.71 23.29 13.56
C GLN A 168 -6.87 22.30 13.45
N LEU A 169 -6.86 21.22 14.23
CA LEU A 169 -7.94 20.24 14.27
C LEU A 169 -9.13 20.79 15.07
N LEU A 170 -10.34 20.48 14.61
CA LEU A 170 -11.56 20.86 15.32
C LEU A 170 -11.59 20.21 16.72
N PRO A 171 -12.09 20.93 17.74
CA PRO A 171 -12.29 20.34 19.05
C PRO A 171 -13.13 19.07 18.96
N GLY A 172 -12.61 17.96 19.50
CA GLY A 172 -13.28 16.65 19.43
C GLY A 172 -13.03 15.86 18.14
N PHE A 173 -12.14 16.31 17.25
CA PHE A 173 -11.73 15.52 16.09
C PHE A 173 -11.24 14.12 16.51
N ARG A 174 -11.77 13.11 15.82
CA ARG A 174 -11.43 11.69 15.98
C ARG A 174 -11.39 11.07 14.60
N MET A 175 -10.43 10.18 14.40
CA MET A 175 -10.42 9.28 13.26
C MET A 175 -11.08 7.97 13.65
N ASN A 176 -11.75 7.33 12.70
CA ASN A 176 -12.43 6.06 12.87
C ASN A 176 -11.55 4.95 12.27
N PRO A 177 -10.85 4.15 13.09
CA PRO A 177 -10.12 3.01 12.55
C PRO A 177 -11.10 2.02 11.92
N ILE A 178 -10.83 1.60 10.68
CA ILE A 178 -11.65 0.62 9.95
C ILE A 178 -11.44 -0.77 10.55
N GLN A 179 -12.47 -1.42 11.08
CA GLN A 179 -12.36 -2.81 11.50
C GLN A 179 -12.58 -3.72 10.28
N PHE A 180 -11.54 -4.47 9.89
CA PHE A 180 -11.64 -5.35 8.72
C PHE A 180 -12.71 -6.43 8.90
N GLU A 181 -13.54 -6.57 7.88
CA GLU A 181 -14.60 -7.57 7.76
C GLU A 181 -14.69 -8.01 6.29
N LYS A 182 -14.51 -9.31 6.05
CA LYS A 182 -14.44 -9.92 4.71
C LYS A 182 -15.79 -10.46 4.23
N ASP A 183 -16.73 -10.67 5.14
CA ASP A 183 -18.02 -11.31 4.87
C ASP A 183 -19.16 -10.31 4.62
N ASP A 184 -18.86 -9.01 4.71
CA ASP A 184 -19.75 -7.93 4.31
C ASP A 184 -19.30 -7.32 2.96
N ASP A 185 -20.06 -7.61 1.91
CA ASP A 185 -19.77 -7.13 0.55
C ASP A 185 -20.11 -5.64 0.34
N THR A 186 -20.65 -4.95 1.35
CA THR A 186 -21.09 -3.55 1.25
C THR A 186 -20.12 -2.54 1.86
N ASN A 187 -19.10 -3.03 2.57
CA ASN A 187 -18.13 -2.20 3.31
C ASN A 187 -16.88 -1.81 2.50
N TYR A 188 -16.75 -2.25 1.24
CA TYR A 188 -15.62 -1.95 0.35
C TYR A 188 -14.24 -2.48 0.77
N HIS A 189 -14.12 -3.26 1.85
CA HIS A 189 -12.82 -3.81 2.29
C HIS A 189 -12.22 -4.74 1.23
N MET A 190 -13.00 -5.74 0.83
CA MET A 190 -12.57 -6.72 -0.18
C MET A 190 -12.43 -6.09 -1.56
N ASP A 191 -13.21 -5.04 -1.86
CA ASP A 191 -13.11 -4.30 -3.12
C ASP A 191 -11.77 -3.56 -3.21
N LEU A 192 -11.33 -2.92 -2.13
CA LEU A 192 -10.00 -2.29 -2.10
C LEU A 192 -8.88 -3.33 -2.17
N ILE A 193 -8.98 -4.44 -1.43
CA ILE A 193 -7.95 -5.51 -1.45
C ILE A 193 -7.82 -6.12 -2.84
N ALA A 194 -8.94 -6.48 -3.48
CA ALA A 194 -8.94 -7.01 -4.83
C ALA A 194 -8.41 -5.97 -5.85
N GLY A 195 -8.81 -4.70 -5.71
CA GLY A 195 -8.30 -3.61 -6.53
C GLY A 195 -6.78 -3.46 -6.41
N LEU A 196 -6.24 -3.44 -5.20
CA LEU A 196 -4.79 -3.38 -4.95
C LEU A 196 -4.05 -4.55 -5.62
N ALA A 197 -4.53 -5.78 -5.39
CA ALA A 197 -3.92 -6.98 -5.93
C ALA A 197 -3.95 -6.99 -7.47
N ASN A 198 -5.10 -6.70 -8.08
CA ASN A 198 -5.26 -6.72 -9.53
C ASN A 198 -4.46 -5.61 -10.22
N MET A 199 -4.40 -4.40 -9.66
CA MET A 199 -3.55 -3.33 -10.21
C MET A 199 -2.07 -3.71 -10.15
N ARG A 200 -1.65 -4.38 -9.07
CA ARG A 200 -0.29 -4.90 -8.94
C ARG A 200 -0.03 -6.03 -9.93
N ALA A 201 -0.98 -6.96 -10.10
CA ALA A 201 -0.89 -8.04 -11.08
C ALA A 201 -0.69 -7.49 -12.50
N ARG A 202 -1.47 -6.47 -12.87
CA ARG A 202 -1.32 -5.75 -14.15
C ARG A 202 0.07 -5.16 -14.34
N ASN A 203 0.69 -4.60 -13.30
CA ASN A 203 2.07 -4.09 -13.41
C ASN A 203 3.05 -5.17 -13.89
N TYR A 204 2.86 -6.43 -13.51
CA TYR A 204 3.78 -7.54 -13.85
C TYR A 204 3.26 -8.44 -14.97
N GLY A 205 2.20 -8.02 -15.68
CA GLY A 205 1.57 -8.84 -16.71
C GLY A 205 1.00 -10.16 -16.18
N ILE A 206 0.54 -10.17 -14.93
CA ILE A 206 -0.10 -11.33 -14.27
C ILE A 206 -1.61 -11.22 -14.48
N PRO A 207 -2.32 -12.32 -14.80
CA PRO A 207 -3.77 -12.32 -14.93
C PRO A 207 -4.48 -11.83 -13.67
N GLU A 208 -5.54 -11.05 -13.86
CA GLU A 208 -6.39 -10.60 -12.74
C GLU A 208 -7.20 -11.76 -12.17
N VAL A 209 -7.49 -11.66 -10.87
CA VAL A 209 -8.39 -12.58 -10.18
C VAL A 209 -9.69 -11.86 -9.83
N ASP A 210 -10.82 -12.56 -9.93
CA ASP A 210 -12.10 -11.99 -9.50
C ASP A 210 -12.17 -11.86 -7.96
N LYS A 211 -13.14 -11.08 -7.47
CA LYS A 211 -13.35 -10.81 -6.04
C LYS A 211 -13.56 -12.10 -5.23
N LEU A 212 -14.20 -13.13 -5.80
CA LEU A 212 -14.45 -14.40 -5.12
C LEU A 212 -13.14 -15.18 -4.94
N LYS A 213 -12.33 -15.28 -5.99
CA LYS A 213 -11.00 -15.91 -5.96
C LYS A 213 -10.06 -15.17 -5.01
N ALA A 214 -10.06 -13.84 -5.03
CA ALA A 214 -9.30 -13.03 -4.06
C ALA A 214 -9.75 -13.28 -2.61
N LYS A 215 -11.07 -13.41 -2.37
CA LYS A 215 -11.63 -13.74 -1.05
C LYS A 215 -11.23 -15.14 -0.58
N PHE A 216 -11.15 -16.12 -1.47
CA PHE A 216 -10.65 -17.46 -1.13
C PHE A 216 -9.16 -17.46 -0.79
N ILE A 217 -8.32 -16.79 -1.58
CA ILE A 217 -6.87 -16.68 -1.31
C ILE A 217 -6.62 -16.00 0.05
N ALA A 218 -7.39 -14.95 0.38
CA ALA A 218 -7.30 -14.29 1.68
C ALA A 218 -7.76 -15.17 2.86
N LYS A 219 -8.61 -16.17 2.61
CA LYS A 219 -9.14 -17.09 3.64
C LYS A 219 -8.15 -18.19 4.02
N ASP A 220 -7.34 -18.65 3.08
CA ASP A 220 -6.45 -19.80 3.27
C ASP A 220 -5.11 -19.43 3.96
N HIS A 221 -4.85 -18.14 4.20
CA HIS A 221 -3.71 -17.63 4.98
C HIS A 221 -4.18 -16.74 6.16
N PRO A 222 -4.49 -17.30 7.34
CA PRO A 222 -5.17 -16.59 8.44
C PRO A 222 -4.28 -15.61 9.24
N SER A 223 -3.05 -15.31 8.81
CA SER A 223 -2.21 -14.30 9.46
C SER A 223 -2.47 -12.86 8.99
N ASN A 224 -3.35 -12.67 7.99
CA ASN A 224 -3.39 -11.46 7.18
C ASN A 224 -4.75 -10.75 7.16
N SER A 225 -5.25 -10.31 8.31
CA SER A 225 -6.48 -9.51 8.33
C SER A 225 -6.54 -8.51 9.48
N ASN A 226 -5.96 -7.32 9.29
CA ASN A 226 -6.44 -6.04 9.86
C ASN A 226 -5.99 -4.91 8.93
N LEU A 227 -6.90 -3.98 8.66
CA LEU A 227 -6.69 -2.84 7.76
C LEU A 227 -6.93 -1.56 8.59
N HIS A 228 -5.88 -0.97 9.19
CA HIS A 228 -5.97 0.40 9.72
C HIS A 228 -4.94 1.31 9.05
N CYS A 229 -5.23 2.60 8.90
CA CYS A 229 -4.29 3.67 8.57
C CYS A 229 -3.23 3.41 7.46
N PHE A 230 -3.65 3.54 6.19
CA PHE A 230 -2.73 3.61 5.04
C PHE A 230 -1.85 4.87 5.06
N GLY A 231 -0.68 4.75 5.68
CA GLY A 231 0.41 5.71 5.62
C GLY A 231 1.68 4.93 5.32
N ASN A 232 2.13 5.01 4.09
CA ASN A 232 3.25 4.29 3.48
C ASN A 232 3.16 2.74 3.42
N TRP A 233 3.41 2.23 2.22
CA TRP A 233 3.57 0.82 1.87
C TRP A 233 5.05 0.67 1.56
N PRO A 234 5.71 -0.46 1.83
CA PRO A 234 7.14 -0.54 1.67
C PRO A 234 7.53 -0.54 0.19
N GLU A 235 8.81 -0.32 -0.05
CA GLU A 235 9.43 -0.50 -1.36
C GLU A 235 9.21 -1.94 -1.86
N PRO A 236 9.15 -2.16 -3.18
CA PRO A 236 9.03 -3.50 -3.74
C PRO A 236 10.22 -4.36 -3.33
N VAL A 237 10.03 -5.23 -2.35
CA VAL A 237 11.02 -6.24 -1.94
C VAL A 237 10.88 -7.45 -2.86
N PRO A 238 11.96 -7.97 -3.46
CA PRO A 238 11.89 -9.21 -4.22
C PRO A 238 11.46 -10.39 -3.31
N PRO A 239 10.69 -11.35 -3.84
CA PRO A 239 10.04 -12.41 -3.07
C PRO A 239 10.99 -13.50 -2.57
N LYS A 240 10.58 -14.15 -1.47
CA LYS A 240 11.25 -15.29 -0.83
C LYS A 240 10.91 -16.60 -1.51
N VAL A 241 11.93 -17.38 -1.87
CA VAL A 241 11.76 -18.81 -2.17
C VAL A 241 11.72 -19.60 -0.85
N ILE A 242 10.55 -20.11 -0.45
CA ILE A 242 10.44 -21.10 0.62
C ILE A 242 10.42 -22.50 -0.02
N LYS A 243 11.48 -23.28 0.20
CA LYS A 243 11.50 -24.70 -0.17
C LYS A 243 10.55 -25.48 0.73
N HIS A 244 9.66 -26.22 0.10
CA HIS A 244 8.72 -27.15 0.70
C HIS A 244 9.46 -28.26 1.47
N GLN A 245 9.22 -28.36 2.78
CA GLN A 245 9.21 -29.63 3.51
C GLN A 245 8.46 -29.45 4.84
N ASP A 246 7.58 -30.42 5.08
CA ASP A 246 6.77 -30.67 6.26
C ASP A 246 5.47 -29.87 6.42
N MET A 247 4.39 -30.52 5.99
CA MET A 247 3.02 -30.25 6.41
C MET A 247 2.90 -30.27 7.95
N SER A 248 2.45 -29.16 8.51
CA SER A 248 1.65 -29.15 9.74
C SER A 248 0.72 -27.93 9.67
N TRP A 249 -0.55 -28.19 9.36
CA TRP A 249 -1.60 -27.19 9.41
C TRP A 249 -2.05 -27.06 10.86
N GLU A 250 -1.91 -25.88 11.44
CA GLU A 250 -2.70 -25.45 12.58
C GLU A 250 -3.24 -24.04 12.32
N VAL A 251 -4.56 -23.94 12.33
CA VAL A 251 -5.35 -22.74 12.07
C VAL A 251 -5.35 -21.86 13.32
N GLY A 252 -4.73 -20.68 13.23
CA GLY A 252 -4.77 -19.69 14.30
C GLY A 252 -6.08 -18.90 14.28
N LYS A 253 -7.03 -19.22 15.16
CA LYS A 253 -8.08 -18.28 15.62
C LYS A 253 -7.46 -17.19 16.51
N ALA A 254 -6.47 -16.46 16.01
CA ALA A 254 -5.75 -15.47 16.78
C ALA A 254 -6.26 -14.08 16.43
N GLU A 255 -6.81 -13.38 17.43
CA GLU A 255 -6.94 -11.93 17.36
C GLU A 255 -5.55 -11.33 17.17
N LEU A 256 -5.43 -10.38 16.25
CA LEU A 256 -4.17 -9.68 16.05
C LEU A 256 -3.82 -8.93 17.34
N PRO A 257 -2.62 -9.16 17.90
CA PRO A 257 -2.24 -8.51 19.13
C PRO A 257 -2.28 -6.98 18.99
N PRO A 258 -2.75 -6.23 19.99
CA PRO A 258 -2.95 -4.77 19.91
C PRO A 258 -1.66 -3.95 19.73
N TYR A 259 -0.50 -4.61 19.64
CA TYR A 259 0.80 -4.01 19.37
C TYR A 259 1.30 -4.26 17.94
N ARG A 260 0.62 -5.10 17.14
CA ARG A 260 0.96 -5.37 15.73
C ARG A 260 0.50 -4.19 14.88
N ARG A 261 1.46 -3.54 14.21
CA ARG A 261 1.24 -2.32 13.44
C ARG A 261 1.41 -2.47 11.93
N HIS A 262 1.38 -3.71 11.45
CA HIS A 262 1.36 -4.01 10.03
C HIS A 262 0.91 -5.43 9.76
N LEU A 263 0.39 -5.61 8.55
CA LEU A 263 0.12 -6.85 7.87
C LEU A 263 1.11 -7.01 6.72
N ASP A 264 1.45 -8.24 6.38
CA ASP A 264 2.21 -8.54 5.18
C ASP A 264 1.32 -9.36 4.25
N VAL A 265 0.58 -8.72 3.35
CA VAL A 265 -0.22 -9.43 2.35
C VAL A 265 0.74 -10.06 1.34
N VAL A 266 0.90 -11.37 1.47
CA VAL A 266 1.59 -12.23 0.51
C VAL A 266 0.53 -12.75 -0.44
N VAL A 267 0.63 -12.39 -1.70
CA VAL A 267 -0.24 -12.89 -2.76
C VAL A 267 0.52 -14.00 -3.47
N ALA A 268 0.00 -15.24 -3.37
CA ALA A 268 0.44 -16.33 -4.23
C ALA A 268 -0.40 -16.31 -5.51
N CYS A 269 0.27 -16.28 -6.67
CA CYS A 269 -0.37 -16.45 -7.97
C CYS A 269 0.33 -17.57 -8.71
N GLU A 270 -0.43 -18.32 -9.49
CA GLU A 270 0.09 -19.31 -10.44
C GLU A 270 -0.09 -18.74 -11.86
N ASP A 271 0.80 -19.09 -12.80
CA ASP A 271 0.58 -18.81 -14.22
C ASP A 271 -0.35 -19.85 -14.88
N ASP A 272 -0.62 -19.68 -16.17
CA ASP A 272 -1.50 -20.58 -16.94
C ASP A 272 -0.93 -22.01 -17.07
N GLU A 273 0.30 -22.25 -16.62
CA GLU A 273 0.98 -23.54 -16.60
C GLU A 273 1.14 -24.10 -15.16
N ASP A 274 0.38 -23.56 -14.20
CA ASP A 274 0.41 -23.93 -12.77
C ASP A 274 1.78 -23.72 -12.09
N ASN A 275 2.63 -22.82 -12.61
CA ASN A 275 3.88 -22.46 -11.95
C ASN A 275 3.67 -21.31 -10.95
N ASP A 276 4.25 -21.45 -9.76
CA ASP A 276 4.28 -20.39 -8.75
C ASP A 276 4.92 -19.11 -9.29
N ILE A 277 4.17 -17.99 -9.25
CA ILE A 277 4.64 -16.65 -9.58
C ILE A 277 4.98 -15.90 -8.30
N ASP A 278 6.22 -15.45 -8.29
CA ASP A 278 6.83 -14.72 -7.20
C ASP A 278 6.41 -13.24 -7.26
N ILE A 279 5.43 -12.85 -6.42
CA ILE A 279 4.92 -11.48 -6.32
C ILE A 279 5.54 -10.79 -5.10
N PRO A 280 6.08 -9.54 -5.25
CA PRO A 280 6.56 -8.75 -4.12
C PRO A 280 5.51 -8.61 -3.02
N GLN A 281 5.95 -8.78 -1.77
CA GLN A 281 5.10 -8.65 -0.58
C GLN A 281 4.47 -7.25 -0.48
N ILE A 282 3.17 -7.20 -0.17
CA ILE A 282 2.45 -5.96 0.07
C ILE A 282 2.32 -5.78 1.59
N SER A 283 3.20 -5.00 2.21
CA SER A 283 3.01 -4.68 3.63
C SER A 283 2.04 -3.52 3.82
N ILE A 284 0.99 -3.79 4.58
CA ILE A 284 -0.06 -2.86 4.97
C ILE A 284 0.20 -2.46 6.41
N TYR A 285 0.78 -1.30 6.64
CA TYR A 285 1.02 -0.84 8.00
C TYR A 285 -0.23 -0.20 8.61
N PHE A 286 -0.50 -0.48 9.88
CA PHE A 286 -1.69 -0.02 10.60
C PHE A 286 -1.41 0.25 12.09
N ARG A 287 -2.36 0.79 12.85
CA ARG A 287 -2.20 1.01 14.29
C ARG A 287 -2.74 -0.15 15.11
#